data_AF-A0A956HF52-F1
#
_entry.id   AF-A0A956HF52-F1
#
_cell.length_a   1.000
_cell.length_b   1.000
_cell.length_c   1.000
_cell.angle_alpha   90.00
_cell.angle_beta   90.00
_cell.angle_gamma   90.00
#
_symmetry.space_group_name_H-M   'P 1'
#
loop_
_entity.id
_entity.type
_entity.pdbx_description
1 polymer ?
#
loop_
_entity_poly.entity_id
_entity_poly.type
_entity_poly.pdbx_seq_one_letter_code
_entity_poly.pdbx_strand_id
1 'polypeptide(L)'
;MLRRLARCWPLAWILALGCGAPAGSTTAGPTEFGTDGASSTGTSDGDDTSATSDALVPGDDVVFTIVKGAHLQRGEEDDREVEVTLNLPGASLDYASIELALALACPGGTACDKLSRRGALSVVVDPGAPAAPVVELVRFFTPYGVPGAWSVDLTDLRPLLRGPTLLRLRIDTEAYLGGPDGDGWLVDAALVFTGGTPAARVLEVTPLWNEELDYGDAPPPAWQAEPIELSAVPGASRYALRALVTGHGRGNSEDCAERCAKEHALGVDGVAELRVIWRDDCATTAIPDQLGPWTDPRAGFCPGAIVEPWIVELVGGLEAGSYAYDVEPYENTCWSWSGSGCSGCVGDATCGDGHPAPTILLSALRIAYE
;
A
#
# COMPACT_ATOMS: atom_id res chain seq x y z
N MET A 1 27.09 -21.71 -4.18
CA MET A 1 26.92 -21.34 -5.61
C MET A 1 25.63 -21.94 -6.15
N LEU A 2 24.51 -21.24 -6.02
CA LEU A 2 23.30 -21.49 -6.81
C LEU A 2 22.65 -20.12 -7.04
N ARG A 3 22.77 -19.60 -8.26
CA ARG A 3 22.15 -18.34 -8.69
C ARG A 3 20.68 -18.62 -9.00
N ARG A 4 19.75 -17.97 -8.30
CA ARG A 4 18.37 -17.85 -8.77
C ARG A 4 18.38 -16.87 -9.94
N LEU A 5 18.01 -17.36 -11.12
CA LEU A 5 17.82 -16.56 -12.32
C LEU A 5 16.49 -15.81 -12.17
N ALA A 6 16.56 -14.49 -12.01
CA ALA A 6 15.42 -13.61 -12.21
C ALA A 6 15.00 -13.70 -13.68
N ARG A 7 13.76 -14.15 -13.95
CA ARG A 7 13.16 -14.06 -15.28
C ARG A 7 12.58 -12.65 -15.42
N CYS A 8 13.31 -11.75 -16.07
CA CYS A 8 12.73 -10.52 -16.59
C CYS A 8 11.75 -10.88 -17.71
N TRP A 9 10.47 -10.62 -17.54
CA TRP A 9 9.53 -10.54 -18.65
C TRP A 9 9.57 -9.13 -19.24
N PRO A 10 9.72 -8.96 -20.56
CA PRO A 10 9.63 -7.64 -21.17
C PRO A 10 8.16 -7.21 -21.21
N LEU A 11 7.86 -6.03 -20.64
CA LEU A 11 6.55 -5.36 -20.59
C LEU A 11 5.90 -5.04 -21.97
N ALA A 12 6.40 -5.59 -23.08
CA ALA A 12 6.01 -5.19 -24.43
C ALA A 12 4.71 -5.82 -24.98
N TRP A 13 4.00 -6.66 -24.22
CA TRP A 13 2.89 -7.47 -24.76
C TRP A 13 1.46 -6.98 -24.41
N ILE A 14 1.29 -5.87 -23.69
CA ILE A 14 -0.05 -5.38 -23.28
C ILE A 14 -0.73 -4.50 -24.37
N LEU A 15 -0.17 -4.43 -25.59
CA LEU A 15 -0.73 -3.64 -26.70
C LEU A 15 -1.04 -4.52 -27.92
N ALA A 16 -2.11 -5.31 -27.84
CA ALA A 16 -3.04 -5.60 -28.93
C ALA A 16 -3.90 -6.80 -28.56
N LEU A 17 -5.21 -6.58 -28.40
CA LEU A 17 -6.26 -7.53 -28.76
C LEU A 17 -7.61 -6.80 -28.64
N GLY A 18 -8.09 -6.30 -29.78
CA GLY A 18 -9.46 -5.83 -29.92
C GLY A 18 -10.38 -7.04 -30.15
N CYS A 19 -11.47 -7.11 -29.39
CA CYS A 19 -12.54 -8.08 -29.61
C CYS A 19 -13.73 -7.42 -30.30
N GLY A 20 -14.13 -7.99 -31.44
CA GLY A 20 -15.39 -7.71 -32.11
C GLY A 20 -16.55 -8.43 -31.44
N ALA A 21 -17.70 -7.76 -31.39
CA ALA A 21 -18.97 -8.31 -30.94
C ALA A 21 -19.55 -9.32 -31.96
N PRO A 22 -20.50 -10.15 -31.51
CA PRO A 22 -21.83 -10.01 -32.11
C PRO A 22 -22.99 -10.03 -31.12
N ALA A 23 -24.07 -9.40 -31.57
CA ALA A 23 -25.37 -9.25 -30.94
C ALA A 23 -26.21 -10.55 -30.91
N GLY A 24 -27.17 -10.62 -29.98
CA GLY A 24 -28.22 -11.62 -29.99
C GLY A 24 -29.21 -11.49 -28.82
N SER A 25 -30.35 -10.87 -29.11
CA SER A 25 -31.54 -10.70 -28.26
C SER A 25 -32.26 -12.01 -27.91
N THR A 26 -32.97 -12.10 -26.77
CA THR A 26 -34.45 -12.04 -26.71
C THR A 26 -35.04 -12.20 -25.29
N THR A 27 -36.20 -11.55 -25.16
CA THR A 27 -37.18 -11.31 -24.10
C THR A 27 -37.98 -12.48 -23.50
N ALA A 28 -38.58 -12.17 -22.33
CA ALA A 28 -39.86 -12.65 -21.73
C ALA A 28 -39.87 -14.04 -21.09
N GLY A 29 -40.53 -14.33 -19.97
CA GLY A 29 -41.50 -13.66 -19.08
C GLY A 29 -42.04 -14.72 -18.07
N PRO A 30 -42.74 -14.36 -16.99
CA PRO A 30 -42.95 -15.23 -15.82
C PRO A 30 -44.38 -15.82 -15.71
N THR A 31 -44.53 -16.97 -15.04
CA THR A 31 -45.76 -17.56 -14.41
C THR A 31 -45.40 -18.98 -13.95
N GLU A 32 -45.87 -19.61 -12.88
CA GLU A 32 -46.97 -19.36 -11.95
C GLU A 32 -46.83 -20.29 -10.73
N PHE A 33 -47.70 -20.04 -9.75
CA PHE A 33 -47.91 -20.73 -8.49
C PHE A 33 -48.30 -22.21 -8.62
N GLY A 34 -47.91 -23.01 -7.62
CA GLY A 34 -48.49 -24.31 -7.32
C GLY A 34 -48.37 -24.62 -5.84
N THR A 35 -49.49 -24.58 -5.14
CA THR A 35 -49.68 -25.00 -3.76
C THR A 35 -49.77 -26.53 -3.68
N ASP A 36 -49.29 -27.13 -2.60
CA ASP A 36 -50.09 -27.95 -1.67
C ASP A 36 -49.18 -28.74 -0.73
N GLY A 37 -49.55 -28.73 0.54
CA GLY A 37 -48.78 -29.31 1.63
C GLY A 37 -49.04 -30.79 1.88
N ALA A 38 -48.15 -31.38 2.66
CA ALA A 38 -48.47 -32.51 3.52
C ALA A 38 -47.51 -32.52 4.72
N SER A 39 -48.11 -32.63 5.90
CA SER A 39 -47.46 -32.86 7.19
C SER A 39 -47.13 -34.35 7.34
N SER A 40 -45.94 -34.68 7.81
CA SER A 40 -45.69 -35.90 8.57
C SER A 40 -44.47 -35.74 9.49
N THR A 41 -44.72 -35.92 10.78
CA THR A 41 -43.76 -36.08 11.87
C THR A 41 -42.91 -37.35 11.74
N GLY A 42 -41.62 -37.27 12.05
CA GLY A 42 -40.78 -38.45 12.28
C GLY A 42 -39.28 -38.16 12.40
N THR A 43 -38.82 -38.11 13.64
CA THR A 43 -37.54 -38.65 14.18
C THR A 43 -36.20 -38.20 13.58
N SER A 44 -35.37 -37.73 14.51
CA SER A 44 -33.93 -37.50 14.45
C SER A 44 -33.15 -38.61 13.74
N ASP A 45 -32.33 -38.21 12.76
CA ASP A 45 -31.02 -38.79 12.53
C ASP A 45 -30.06 -37.63 12.30
N GLY A 46 -28.96 -37.66 13.04
CA GLY A 46 -27.91 -36.65 12.95
C GLY A 46 -27.27 -36.72 11.57
N ASP A 47 -27.49 -35.67 10.79
CA ASP A 47 -26.71 -35.42 9.60
C ASP A 47 -25.39 -34.80 10.07
N ASP A 48 -24.39 -35.67 10.21
CA ASP A 48 -22.98 -35.30 10.27
C ASP A 48 -22.63 -34.71 8.89
N THR A 49 -23.07 -33.47 8.66
CA THR A 49 -22.54 -32.66 7.56
C THR A 49 -21.11 -32.34 7.94
N SER A 50 -20.20 -33.29 7.65
CA SER A 50 -18.81 -32.96 7.45
C SER A 50 -18.82 -31.88 6.38
N ALA A 51 -18.59 -30.63 6.78
CA ALA A 51 -18.34 -29.55 5.87
C ALA A 51 -17.10 -29.99 5.07
N THR A 52 -17.34 -30.52 3.87
CA THR A 52 -16.31 -30.58 2.85
C THR A 52 -15.82 -29.16 2.72
N SER A 53 -14.57 -28.92 3.11
CA SER A 53 -13.91 -27.66 2.77
C SER A 53 -14.08 -27.49 1.27
N ASP A 54 -14.80 -26.45 0.85
CA ASP A 54 -14.84 -26.07 -0.56
C ASP A 54 -13.41 -25.71 -0.93
N ALA A 55 -12.70 -26.70 -1.49
CA ALA A 55 -11.32 -26.53 -1.88
C ALA A 55 -11.28 -25.43 -2.95
N LEU A 56 -10.57 -24.34 -2.65
CA LEU A 56 -10.41 -23.24 -3.59
C LEU A 56 -9.85 -23.77 -4.92
N VAL A 57 -10.47 -23.34 -6.02
CA VAL A 57 -10.09 -23.76 -7.36
C VAL A 57 -9.07 -22.76 -7.92
N PRO A 58 -7.95 -23.20 -8.48
CA PRO A 58 -7.05 -22.29 -9.19
C PRO A 58 -7.80 -21.49 -10.26
N GLY A 59 -7.68 -20.16 -10.23
CA GLY A 59 -8.17 -19.29 -11.30
C GLY A 59 -7.31 -19.39 -12.57
N ASP A 60 -7.79 -18.80 -13.65
CA ASP A 60 -7.01 -18.57 -14.87
C ASP A 60 -6.16 -17.29 -14.74
N ASP A 61 -5.07 -17.20 -15.49
CA ASP A 61 -4.30 -15.97 -15.60
C ASP A 61 -5.20 -14.82 -16.08
N VAL A 62 -5.20 -13.70 -15.34
CA VAL A 62 -6.07 -12.56 -15.66
C VAL A 62 -5.40 -11.24 -15.27
N VAL A 63 -5.61 -10.22 -16.10
CA VAL A 63 -5.10 -8.86 -15.86
C VAL A 63 -6.27 -7.91 -15.68
N PHE A 64 -6.27 -7.17 -14.59
CA PHE A 64 -7.23 -6.10 -14.34
C PHE A 64 -6.53 -4.75 -14.45
N THR A 65 -6.85 -3.99 -15.49
CA THR A 65 -6.36 -2.62 -15.65
C THR A 65 -7.02 -1.71 -14.62
N ILE A 66 -6.20 -1.11 -13.75
CA ILE A 66 -6.63 -0.06 -12.83
C ILE A 66 -6.79 1.22 -13.65
N VAL A 67 -5.74 1.60 -14.37
CA VAL A 67 -5.74 2.81 -15.19
C VAL A 67 -4.73 2.70 -16.34
N LYS A 68 -5.00 3.40 -17.45
CA LYS A 68 -4.09 3.49 -18.59
C LYS A 68 -4.03 4.92 -19.11
N GLY A 69 -2.87 5.55 -18.97
CA GLY A 69 -2.59 6.92 -19.39
C GLY A 69 -3.34 7.97 -18.58
N ALA A 70 -3.66 7.72 -17.31
CA ALA A 70 -4.23 8.78 -16.48
C ALA A 70 -3.18 9.86 -16.23
N HIS A 71 -3.57 11.11 -16.42
CA HIS A 71 -2.72 12.25 -16.14
C HIS A 71 -3.00 12.75 -14.73
N LEU A 72 -2.08 12.45 -13.80
CA LEU A 72 -2.15 12.93 -12.43
C LEU A 72 -1.35 14.22 -12.26
N GLN A 73 -2.02 15.27 -11.79
CA GLN A 73 -1.48 16.60 -11.62
C GLN A 73 -2.35 17.44 -10.67
N ARG A 74 -1.83 18.60 -10.25
CA ARG A 74 -2.64 19.61 -9.57
C ARG A 74 -3.55 20.31 -10.58
N GLY A 75 -4.86 20.13 -10.44
CA GLY A 75 -5.90 20.78 -11.26
C GLY A 75 -6.81 21.73 -10.47
N GLU A 76 -7.81 22.31 -11.14
CA GLU A 76 -8.93 23.01 -10.49
C GLU A 76 -9.90 22.01 -9.83
N GLU A 77 -10.07 20.84 -10.45
CA GLU A 77 -10.54 19.61 -9.81
C GLU A 77 -9.29 18.83 -9.36
N ASP A 78 -9.33 18.13 -8.22
CA ASP A 78 -8.15 17.48 -7.63
C ASP A 78 -7.73 16.22 -8.43
N ASP A 79 -7.17 16.43 -9.62
CA ASP A 79 -6.67 15.40 -10.54
C ASP A 79 -5.40 14.67 -10.04
N ARG A 80 -5.13 14.68 -8.73
CA ARG A 80 -3.98 14.00 -8.11
C ARG A 80 -4.27 12.53 -7.81
N GLU A 81 -5.50 12.09 -8.01
CA GLU A 81 -5.92 10.72 -7.78
C GLU A 81 -6.89 10.18 -8.83
N VAL A 82 -6.90 8.87 -8.97
CA VAL A 82 -7.89 8.12 -9.74
C VAL A 82 -8.49 7.04 -8.86
N GLU A 83 -9.81 6.93 -8.88
CA GLU A 83 -10.55 5.85 -8.24
C GLU A 83 -11.21 4.96 -9.29
N VAL A 84 -11.09 3.64 -9.11
CA VAL A 84 -11.69 2.65 -10.01
C VAL A 84 -12.22 1.48 -9.22
N THR A 85 -13.47 1.09 -9.49
CA THR A 85 -14.03 -0.17 -8.99
C THR A 85 -13.71 -1.29 -9.96
N LEU A 86 -13.01 -2.33 -9.48
CA LEU A 86 -12.75 -3.54 -10.23
C LEU A 86 -13.59 -4.69 -9.67
N ASN A 87 -14.12 -5.54 -10.54
CA ASN A 87 -14.72 -6.81 -10.15
C ASN A 87 -13.63 -7.88 -10.16
N LEU A 88 -12.88 -7.96 -9.07
CA LEU A 88 -11.79 -8.92 -8.88
C LEU A 88 -12.36 -10.33 -8.64
N PRO A 89 -11.53 -11.37 -8.78
CA PRO A 89 -11.95 -12.75 -8.58
C PRO A 89 -12.60 -12.97 -7.21
N GLY A 90 -13.63 -13.83 -7.18
CA GLY A 90 -14.36 -14.15 -5.96
C GLY A 90 -13.56 -15.05 -5.00
N ALA A 91 -14.07 -15.22 -3.78
CA ALA A 91 -13.42 -15.98 -2.72
C ALA A 91 -13.26 -17.48 -2.99
N SER A 92 -13.93 -18.02 -4.02
CA SER A 92 -13.82 -19.43 -4.43
C SER A 92 -12.61 -19.74 -5.32
N LEU A 93 -11.90 -18.70 -5.79
CA LEU A 93 -10.73 -18.84 -6.66
C LEU A 93 -9.43 -18.61 -5.89
N ASP A 94 -8.42 -19.41 -6.21
CA ASP A 94 -7.06 -19.28 -5.70
C ASP A 94 -6.09 -18.84 -6.81
N TYR A 95 -5.05 -18.11 -6.43
CA TYR A 95 -4.04 -17.58 -7.35
C TYR A 95 -2.66 -17.78 -6.76
N ALA A 96 -1.72 -18.21 -7.61
CA ALA A 96 -0.33 -18.42 -7.21
C ALA A 96 0.36 -17.09 -6.85
N SER A 97 0.03 -16.02 -7.57
CA SER A 97 0.50 -14.67 -7.26
C SER A 97 -0.48 -13.58 -7.71
N ILE A 98 -0.37 -12.42 -7.06
CA ILE A 98 -0.99 -11.17 -7.47
C ILE A 98 0.11 -10.11 -7.52
N GLU A 99 0.40 -9.56 -8.68
CA GLU A 99 1.41 -8.50 -8.86
C GLU A 99 0.74 -7.19 -9.30
N LEU A 100 1.20 -6.06 -8.77
CA LEU A 100 0.95 -4.74 -9.33
C LEU A 100 2.03 -4.42 -10.36
N ALA A 101 1.62 -4.20 -11.62
CA ALA A 101 2.45 -3.52 -12.61
C ALA A 101 2.12 -2.02 -12.59
N LEU A 102 3.10 -1.17 -12.28
CA LEU A 102 2.96 0.29 -12.21
C LEU A 102 4.01 0.95 -13.10
N ALA A 103 3.59 1.88 -13.96
CA ALA A 103 4.49 2.68 -14.77
C ALA A 103 4.09 4.16 -14.74
N LEU A 104 5.11 5.01 -14.66
CA LEU A 104 5.02 6.46 -14.75
C LEU A 104 5.74 6.93 -16.00
N ALA A 105 5.12 7.85 -16.74
CA ALA A 105 5.71 8.52 -17.88
C ALA A 105 5.50 10.03 -17.79
N CYS A 106 6.30 10.80 -18.53
CA CYS A 106 6.13 12.25 -18.60
C CYS A 106 5.06 12.61 -19.64
N PRO A 107 4.07 13.44 -19.29
CA PRO A 107 3.07 13.93 -20.25
C PRO A 107 3.71 14.53 -21.50
N GLY A 108 3.18 14.25 -22.70
CA GLY A 108 3.55 14.95 -23.94
C GLY A 108 5.03 14.97 -24.35
N GLY A 109 5.90 14.15 -23.74
CA GLY A 109 7.36 14.24 -23.92
C GLY A 109 7.99 15.50 -23.28
N THR A 110 7.25 16.19 -22.42
CA THR A 110 7.75 17.30 -21.59
C THR A 110 8.37 16.76 -20.29
N ALA A 111 8.76 17.65 -19.38
CA ALA A 111 9.29 17.24 -18.09
C ALA A 111 8.14 16.74 -17.19
N CYS A 112 8.32 15.55 -16.63
CA CYS A 112 7.54 15.08 -15.48
C CYS A 112 7.63 16.11 -14.32
N ASP A 113 6.81 15.93 -13.28
CA ASP A 113 7.10 16.60 -11.99
C ASP A 113 8.57 16.36 -11.62
N LYS A 114 9.32 17.46 -11.54
CA LYS A 114 10.76 17.43 -11.29
C LYS A 114 11.07 17.07 -9.85
N LEU A 115 10.09 17.10 -8.95
CA LEU A 115 10.23 16.74 -7.53
C LEU A 115 9.82 15.28 -7.29
N SER A 116 10.47 14.66 -6.32
CA SER A 116 10.08 13.35 -5.80
C SER A 116 8.83 13.48 -4.93
N ARG A 117 7.74 12.85 -5.35
CA ARG A 117 6.44 12.89 -4.67
C ARG A 117 6.09 11.54 -4.08
N ARG A 118 5.40 11.54 -2.96
CA ARG A 118 4.75 10.32 -2.45
C ARG A 118 3.64 9.92 -3.41
N GLY A 119 3.57 8.64 -3.73
CA GLY A 119 2.43 8.02 -4.37
C GLY A 119 2.01 6.76 -3.62
N ALA A 120 0.74 6.41 -3.76
CA ALA A 120 0.16 5.25 -3.10
C ALA A 120 -0.91 4.57 -3.96
N LEU A 121 -0.99 3.25 -3.84
CA LEU A 121 -2.15 2.46 -4.25
C LEU A 121 -2.81 1.89 -2.99
N SER A 122 -4.11 2.13 -2.85
CA SER A 122 -4.87 1.72 -1.68
C SER A 122 -6.23 1.12 -2.04
N VAL A 123 -6.76 0.28 -1.16
CA VAL A 123 -8.18 -0.10 -1.17
C VAL A 123 -8.96 0.94 -0.38
N VAL A 124 -10.02 1.48 -0.95
CA VAL A 124 -10.95 2.37 -0.23
C VAL A 124 -11.94 1.50 0.55
N VAL A 125 -11.95 1.68 1.86
CA VAL A 125 -12.84 1.02 2.80
C VAL A 125 -14.02 1.94 3.07
N ASP A 126 -15.23 1.38 3.04
CA ASP A 126 -16.48 2.12 3.24
C ASP A 126 -16.58 3.41 2.38
N PRO A 127 -16.69 3.28 1.04
CA PRO A 127 -16.71 4.42 0.12
C PRO A 127 -17.88 5.39 0.34
N GLY A 128 -18.87 5.04 1.17
CA GLY A 128 -19.96 5.93 1.55
C GLY A 128 -19.61 6.92 2.67
N ALA A 129 -18.45 6.77 3.33
CA ALA A 129 -18.06 7.62 4.45
C ALA A 129 -17.45 8.97 3.99
N PRO A 130 -17.66 10.08 4.74
CA PRO A 130 -17.19 11.43 4.38
C PRO A 130 -15.66 11.64 4.29
N ALA A 131 -14.88 10.61 4.59
CA ALA A 131 -13.43 10.53 4.40
C ALA A 131 -13.08 9.04 4.38
N ALA A 132 -13.58 8.33 3.37
CA ALA A 132 -13.51 6.88 3.28
C ALA A 132 -12.09 6.39 3.64
N PRO A 133 -11.94 5.63 4.74
CA PRO A 133 -10.63 5.17 5.18
C PRO A 133 -10.01 4.31 4.08
N VAL A 134 -8.68 4.29 4.00
CA VAL A 134 -7.98 3.49 2.99
C VAL A 134 -7.02 2.52 3.65
N VAL A 135 -6.85 1.36 3.01
CA VAL A 135 -5.81 0.38 3.35
C VAL A 135 -4.74 0.47 2.29
N GLU A 136 -3.56 1.00 2.65
CA GLU A 136 -2.46 1.21 1.72
C GLU A 136 -1.79 -0.12 1.35
N LEU A 137 -1.85 -0.47 0.07
CA LEU A 137 -1.23 -1.68 -0.46
C LEU A 137 0.23 -1.42 -0.80
N VAL A 138 0.51 -0.29 -1.45
CA VAL A 138 1.83 0.10 -1.94
C VAL A 138 2.04 1.58 -1.69
N ARG A 139 3.22 1.93 -1.19
CA ARG A 139 3.75 3.29 -1.19
C ARG A 139 4.97 3.35 -2.10
N PHE A 140 5.10 4.43 -2.86
CA PHE A 140 6.24 4.68 -3.73
C PHE A 140 6.62 6.15 -3.72
N PHE A 141 7.83 6.44 -4.18
CA PHE A 141 8.25 7.80 -4.46
C PHE A 141 8.53 7.97 -5.93
N THR A 142 7.94 8.97 -6.55
CA THR A 142 8.21 9.28 -7.95
C THR A 142 9.69 9.62 -8.11
N PRO A 143 10.33 9.23 -9.22
CA PRO A 143 11.67 9.70 -9.52
C PRO A 143 11.66 11.22 -9.80
N TYR A 144 12.81 11.87 -9.68
CA TYR A 144 12.95 13.28 -10.04
C TYR A 144 12.93 13.46 -11.57
N GLY A 145 11.77 13.84 -12.12
CA GLY A 145 11.66 14.35 -13.49
C GLY A 145 11.86 13.34 -14.62
N VAL A 146 11.90 12.04 -14.33
CA VAL A 146 12.10 10.96 -15.33
C VAL A 146 11.02 9.89 -15.23
N PRO A 147 10.77 9.07 -16.26
CA PRO A 147 9.86 7.92 -16.18
C PRO A 147 10.33 6.86 -15.18
N GLY A 148 9.43 5.97 -14.74
CA GLY A 148 9.76 4.85 -13.85
C GLY A 148 8.77 3.70 -14.00
N ALA A 149 9.19 2.47 -13.72
CA ALA A 149 8.30 1.31 -13.74
C ALA A 149 8.70 0.29 -12.68
N TRP A 150 7.70 -0.32 -12.06
CA TRP A 150 7.87 -1.29 -10.97
C TRP A 150 6.89 -2.45 -11.12
N SER A 151 7.32 -3.63 -10.64
CA SER A 151 6.41 -4.72 -10.29
C SER A 151 6.46 -4.91 -8.78
N VAL A 152 5.30 -5.08 -8.14
CA VAL A 152 5.18 -5.25 -6.68
C VAL A 152 4.33 -6.47 -6.39
N ASP A 153 4.87 -7.40 -5.61
CA ASP A 153 4.14 -8.57 -5.13
C ASP A 153 3.12 -8.16 -4.06
N LEU A 154 1.84 -8.41 -4.33
CA LEU A 154 0.70 -8.18 -3.45
C LEU A 154 -0.01 -9.47 -3.07
N THR A 155 0.64 -10.63 -3.29
CA THR A 155 0.05 -11.95 -3.11
C THR A 155 -0.51 -12.14 -1.70
N ASP A 156 0.19 -11.68 -0.67
CA ASP A 156 -0.30 -11.81 0.71
C ASP A 156 -1.42 -10.83 1.08
N LEU A 157 -1.70 -9.84 0.23
CA LEU A 157 -2.82 -8.90 0.39
C LEU A 157 -4.09 -9.37 -0.32
N ARG A 158 -4.11 -10.61 -0.84
CA ARG A 158 -5.23 -11.17 -1.60
C ARG A 158 -6.61 -11.05 -0.92
N PRO A 159 -6.80 -11.13 0.42
CA PRO A 159 -8.13 -10.98 0.99
C PRO A 159 -8.71 -9.57 0.75
N LEU A 160 -7.86 -8.57 0.54
CA LEU A 160 -8.24 -7.20 0.19
C LEU A 160 -8.50 -7.01 -1.32
N LEU A 161 -8.14 -8.00 -2.16
CA LEU A 161 -8.14 -7.93 -3.63
C LEU A 161 -9.08 -8.98 -4.24
N ARG A 162 -10.32 -9.06 -3.71
CA ARG A 162 -11.34 -10.03 -4.12
C ARG A 162 -12.71 -9.36 -4.27
N GLY A 163 -13.49 -9.84 -5.23
CA GLY A 163 -14.83 -9.32 -5.50
C GLY A 163 -14.82 -7.85 -5.95
N PRO A 164 -15.94 -7.13 -5.79
CA PRO A 164 -16.00 -5.69 -6.05
C PRO A 164 -15.06 -4.93 -5.10
N THR A 165 -14.02 -4.29 -5.62
CA THR A 165 -13.01 -3.57 -4.86
C THR A 165 -12.81 -2.18 -5.44
N LEU A 166 -12.95 -1.14 -4.62
CA LEU A 166 -12.62 0.24 -5.00
C LEU A 166 -11.14 0.48 -4.71
N LEU A 167 -10.36 0.76 -5.75
CA LEU A 167 -8.96 1.10 -5.67
C LEU A 167 -8.78 2.60 -5.88
N ARG A 168 -7.91 3.21 -5.06
CA ARG A 168 -7.44 4.59 -5.24
C ARG A 168 -5.95 4.58 -5.52
N LEU A 169 -5.55 5.19 -6.64
CA LEU A 169 -4.16 5.51 -6.93
C LEU A 169 -3.99 7.02 -6.83
N ARG A 170 -3.04 7.47 -6.02
CA ARG A 170 -2.77 8.89 -5.77
C ARG A 170 -1.28 9.21 -5.90
N ILE A 171 -0.96 10.41 -6.40
CA ILE A 171 0.37 11.00 -6.32
C ILE A 171 0.22 12.41 -5.73
N ASP A 172 0.97 12.72 -4.67
CA ASP A 172 0.95 14.04 -4.01
C ASP A 172 1.76 15.09 -4.80
N THR A 173 1.49 15.17 -6.10
CA THR A 173 2.11 16.14 -7.00
C THR A 173 1.46 17.50 -6.86
N GLU A 174 2.29 18.54 -6.81
CA GLU A 174 1.84 19.94 -6.88
C GLU A 174 2.09 20.55 -8.27
N ALA A 175 2.67 19.75 -9.18
CA ALA A 175 2.92 20.14 -10.55
C ALA A 175 1.60 20.19 -11.33
N TYR A 176 1.49 21.13 -12.26
CA TYR A 176 0.32 21.37 -13.09
C TYR A 176 0.78 21.71 -14.51
N LEU A 177 -0.07 21.46 -15.51
CA LEU A 177 0.25 21.77 -16.92
C LEU A 177 0.86 23.16 -17.13
N GLY A 178 2.07 23.21 -17.68
CA GLY A 178 2.82 24.43 -17.95
C GLY A 178 3.44 25.09 -16.72
N GLY A 179 3.37 24.43 -15.56
CA GLY A 179 3.90 24.91 -14.29
C GLY A 179 5.43 24.81 -14.19
N PRO A 180 6.03 25.50 -13.21
CA PRO A 180 7.49 25.55 -13.05
C PRO A 180 8.10 24.22 -12.57
N ASP A 181 7.28 23.31 -12.03
CA ASP A 181 7.71 22.03 -11.50
C ASP A 181 7.53 20.88 -12.50
N GLY A 182 7.04 21.15 -13.71
CA GLY A 182 6.73 20.14 -14.72
C GLY A 182 5.22 19.92 -14.85
N ASP A 183 4.85 18.92 -15.65
CA ASP A 183 3.46 18.71 -16.07
C ASP A 183 2.76 17.59 -15.28
N GLY A 184 3.29 17.14 -14.14
CA GLY A 184 2.74 16.01 -13.39
C GLY A 184 3.18 14.65 -13.96
N TRP A 185 2.28 13.66 -13.98
CA TRP A 185 2.59 12.26 -14.31
C TRP A 185 1.52 11.61 -15.20
N LEU A 186 1.94 10.86 -16.21
CA LEU A 186 1.08 9.85 -16.84
C LEU A 186 1.26 8.52 -16.10
N VAL A 187 0.15 7.87 -15.75
CA VAL A 187 0.13 6.64 -14.96
C VAL A 187 -0.55 5.51 -15.71
N ASP A 188 0.15 4.38 -15.81
CA ASP A 188 -0.39 3.07 -16.17
C ASP A 188 -0.30 2.16 -14.95
N ALA A 189 -1.41 1.52 -14.56
CA ALA A 189 -1.40 0.54 -13.47
C ALA A 189 -2.34 -0.63 -13.75
N ALA A 190 -1.91 -1.84 -13.42
CA ALA A 190 -2.71 -3.05 -13.56
C ALA A 190 -2.36 -4.09 -12.48
N LEU A 191 -3.36 -4.86 -12.05
CA LEU A 191 -3.16 -6.07 -11.25
C LEU A 191 -3.04 -7.27 -12.19
N VAL A 192 -1.99 -8.06 -12.01
CA VAL A 192 -1.70 -9.29 -12.75
C VAL A 192 -1.88 -10.47 -11.81
N PHE A 193 -2.94 -11.24 -12.04
CA PHE A 193 -3.24 -12.45 -11.29
C PHE A 193 -2.72 -13.65 -12.06
N THR A 194 -1.87 -14.46 -11.43
CA THR A 194 -1.37 -15.72 -12.00
C THR A 194 -2.12 -16.89 -11.39
N GLY A 195 -2.78 -17.67 -12.23
CA GLY A 195 -3.55 -18.84 -11.83
C GLY A 195 -2.68 -19.90 -11.16
N GLY A 196 -3.17 -20.49 -10.07
CA GLY A 196 -2.48 -21.58 -9.39
C GLY A 196 -2.72 -21.61 -7.88
N THR A 197 -1.92 -22.43 -7.20
CA THR A 197 -1.95 -22.56 -5.74
C THR A 197 -0.87 -21.68 -5.13
N PRO A 198 -1.20 -20.78 -4.18
CA PRO A 198 -0.23 -19.92 -3.51
C PRO A 198 0.69 -20.72 -2.58
N ALA A 199 1.90 -20.19 -2.33
CA ALA A 199 2.86 -20.80 -1.42
C ALA A 199 2.38 -20.81 0.04
N ALA A 200 1.61 -19.79 0.44
CA ALA A 200 0.96 -19.68 1.74
C ALA A 200 -0.47 -19.18 1.54
N ARG A 201 -1.44 -19.74 2.26
CA ARG A 201 -2.82 -19.26 2.22
C ARG A 201 -3.03 -18.21 3.31
N VAL A 202 -3.52 -17.04 2.89
CA VAL A 202 -3.90 -15.97 3.81
C VAL A 202 -5.39 -16.08 4.11
N LEU A 203 -5.73 -16.20 5.38
CA LEU A 203 -7.10 -16.23 5.87
C LEU A 203 -7.66 -14.81 6.03
N GLU A 204 -6.86 -13.91 6.60
CA GLU A 204 -7.30 -12.55 6.91
C GLU A 204 -6.14 -11.56 6.79
N VAL A 205 -6.46 -10.34 6.35
CA VAL A 205 -5.60 -9.16 6.49
C VAL A 205 -6.36 -8.12 7.30
N THR A 206 -5.85 -7.81 8.48
CA THR A 206 -6.45 -6.85 9.42
C THR A 206 -5.65 -5.54 9.36
N PRO A 207 -6.25 -4.41 8.97
CA PRO A 207 -5.58 -3.11 9.06
C PRO A 207 -5.28 -2.73 10.52
N LEU A 208 -4.10 -2.16 10.77
CA LEU A 208 -3.71 -1.59 12.06
C LEU A 208 -3.74 -0.07 11.97
N TRP A 209 -2.69 0.53 11.40
CA TRP A 209 -2.56 1.99 11.26
C TRP A 209 -2.47 2.40 9.80
N ASN A 210 -2.90 3.62 9.51
CA ASN A 210 -2.62 4.35 8.28
C ASN A 210 -2.62 5.85 8.58
N GLU A 211 -1.51 6.31 9.15
CA GLU A 211 -1.42 7.59 9.87
C GLU A 211 -0.16 8.37 9.50
N GLU A 212 -0.26 9.69 9.65
CA GLU A 212 0.87 10.60 9.69
C GLU A 212 1.07 11.03 11.14
N LEU A 213 2.23 10.71 11.69
CA LEU A 213 2.55 10.87 13.11
C LEU A 213 3.55 12.00 13.28
N ASP A 214 3.22 13.01 14.09
CA ASP A 214 4.16 14.08 14.46
C ASP A 214 5.34 13.48 15.23
N TYR A 215 6.57 13.88 14.89
CA TYR A 215 7.77 13.28 15.48
C TYR A 215 8.67 14.30 16.17
N GLY A 216 8.81 14.11 17.49
CA GLY A 216 9.69 14.89 18.36
C GLY A 216 9.12 16.20 18.90
N ASP A 217 7.84 16.47 18.67
CA ASP A 217 7.14 17.57 19.34
C ASP A 217 6.98 17.28 20.84
N ALA A 218 7.04 18.33 21.67
CA ALA A 218 6.97 18.20 23.12
C ALA A 218 5.55 18.46 23.66
N PRO A 219 5.13 17.84 24.78
CA PRO A 219 5.73 16.65 25.35
C PRO A 219 5.58 15.45 24.39
N PRO A 220 6.50 14.47 24.44
CA PRO A 220 6.37 13.28 23.62
C PRO A 220 5.06 12.53 23.98
N PRO A 221 4.41 11.89 23.00
CA PRO A 221 3.23 11.09 23.27
C PRO A 221 3.57 9.85 24.10
N ALA A 222 2.57 9.22 24.71
CA ALA A 222 2.76 7.96 25.43
C ALA A 222 3.11 6.80 24.49
N TRP A 223 2.58 6.85 23.27
CA TRP A 223 2.88 5.96 22.15
C TRP A 223 2.93 6.79 20.87
N GLN A 224 3.87 6.49 19.98
CA GLN A 224 3.91 7.20 18.71
C GLN A 224 2.67 6.91 17.84
N ALA A 225 2.16 5.68 17.88
CA ALA A 225 0.85 5.30 17.36
C ALA A 225 0.05 4.59 18.47
N GLU A 226 -1.23 4.94 18.61
CA GLU A 226 -2.07 4.35 19.67
C GLU A 226 -2.18 2.81 19.49
N PRO A 227 -1.96 2.01 20.56
CA PRO A 227 -2.03 0.56 20.46
C PRO A 227 -3.42 0.04 20.05
N ILE A 228 -3.43 -1.05 19.29
CA ILE A 228 -4.67 -1.69 18.80
C ILE A 228 -4.78 -3.10 19.39
N GLU A 229 -5.89 -3.38 20.06
CA GLU A 229 -6.19 -4.70 20.60
C GLU A 229 -6.86 -5.59 19.54
N LEU A 230 -6.27 -6.74 19.24
CA LEU A 230 -6.87 -7.74 18.34
C LEU A 230 -6.93 -9.12 18.97
N SER A 231 -7.95 -9.90 18.60
CA SER A 231 -8.05 -11.33 18.90
C SER A 231 -7.38 -12.17 17.81
N ALA A 232 -7.04 -13.40 18.14
CA ALA A 232 -6.59 -14.39 17.16
C ALA A 232 -7.69 -14.65 16.10
N VAL A 233 -7.26 -14.89 14.87
CA VAL A 233 -8.11 -15.29 13.74
C VAL A 233 -8.33 -16.81 13.82
N PRO A 234 -9.58 -17.28 13.88
CA PRO A 234 -9.88 -18.71 13.90
C PRO A 234 -9.29 -19.44 12.69
N GLY A 235 -8.60 -20.55 12.94
CA GLY A 235 -7.99 -21.38 11.90
C GLY A 235 -6.64 -20.90 11.41
N ALA A 236 -6.14 -19.75 11.87
CA ALA A 236 -4.80 -19.29 11.51
C ALA A 236 -3.73 -19.98 12.36
N SER A 237 -2.64 -20.41 11.72
CA SER A 237 -1.49 -21.05 12.39
C SER A 237 -0.23 -20.18 12.41
N ARG A 238 -0.22 -19.07 11.67
CA ARG A 238 0.91 -18.15 11.55
C ARG A 238 0.43 -16.73 11.33
N TYR A 239 1.19 -15.76 11.85
CA TYR A 239 0.90 -14.34 11.68
C TYR A 239 2.16 -13.57 11.30
N ALA A 240 1.98 -12.51 10.51
CA ALA A 240 3.02 -11.53 10.25
C ALA A 240 2.46 -10.11 10.36
N LEU A 241 3.29 -9.16 10.76
CA LEU A 241 3.03 -7.74 10.58
C LEU A 241 3.70 -7.29 9.30
N ARG A 242 3.02 -6.44 8.54
CA ARG A 242 3.55 -5.77 7.36
C ARG A 242 3.39 -4.27 7.55
N ALA A 243 4.50 -3.54 7.62
CA ALA A 243 4.49 -2.09 7.77
C ALA A 243 5.21 -1.36 6.63
N LEU A 244 4.68 -0.21 6.22
CA LEU A 244 5.31 0.78 5.35
C LEU A 244 5.62 2.01 6.21
N VAL A 245 6.91 2.27 6.44
CA VAL A 245 7.38 3.33 7.35
C VAL A 245 8.35 4.23 6.61
N THR A 246 8.08 5.54 6.61
CA THR A 246 8.96 6.54 5.99
C THR A 246 8.99 7.81 6.83
N GLY A 247 10.18 8.37 7.05
CA GLY A 247 10.34 9.67 7.73
C GLY A 247 10.35 10.84 6.75
N HIS A 248 9.77 11.97 7.17
CA HIS A 248 9.59 13.19 6.38
C HIS A 248 9.93 14.43 7.20
N GLY A 249 10.10 15.55 6.52
CA GLY A 249 10.40 16.82 7.17
C GLY A 249 11.87 16.97 7.59
N ARG A 250 12.15 18.14 8.17
CA ARG A 250 13.49 18.60 8.59
C ARG A 250 13.38 19.44 9.86
N GLY A 251 13.20 18.81 11.00
CA GLY A 251 13.03 19.37 12.35
C GLY A 251 14.27 20.01 12.93
N ASN A 252 15.13 20.55 12.06
CA ASN A 252 16.36 21.29 12.35
C ASN A 252 17.47 20.49 13.04
N SER A 253 17.20 19.82 14.16
CA SER A 253 18.12 18.86 14.77
C SER A 253 18.22 17.58 13.95
N GLU A 254 19.44 17.08 13.76
CA GLU A 254 19.76 15.78 13.12
C GLU A 254 19.24 15.61 11.67
N ASP A 255 18.65 16.63 11.06
CA ASP A 255 17.97 16.57 9.75
C ASP A 255 16.82 15.53 9.71
N CYS A 256 16.18 15.29 10.87
CA CYS A 256 15.03 14.39 11.00
C CYS A 256 13.75 14.98 10.39
N ALA A 257 12.81 14.19 9.87
CA ALA A 257 12.84 12.72 9.84
C ALA A 257 13.22 12.17 8.46
N GLU A 258 13.43 13.00 7.43
CA GLU A 258 13.81 12.50 6.10
C GLU A 258 15.21 11.90 6.09
N ARG A 259 16.15 12.51 6.82
CA ARG A 259 17.60 12.28 6.68
C ARG A 259 18.31 11.89 7.97
N CYS A 260 17.54 11.42 8.95
CA CYS A 260 18.09 10.79 10.14
C CYS A 260 17.68 9.31 10.20
N ALA A 261 18.63 8.47 10.59
CA ALA A 261 18.35 7.07 10.87
C ALA A 261 17.86 6.94 12.32
N LYS A 262 16.69 6.36 12.52
CA LYS A 262 16.10 6.11 13.83
C LYS A 262 15.74 4.66 13.98
N GLU A 263 15.84 4.13 15.20
CA GLU A 263 15.35 2.79 15.53
C GLU A 263 13.84 2.82 15.76
N HIS A 264 13.12 1.88 15.14
CA HIS A 264 11.67 1.73 15.27
C HIS A 264 11.37 0.39 15.92
N ALA A 265 10.27 0.34 16.67
CA ALA A 265 9.76 -0.85 17.31
C ALA A 265 8.38 -1.19 16.75
N LEU A 266 8.16 -2.45 16.38
CA LEU A 266 6.86 -2.96 15.93
C LEU A 266 6.61 -4.33 16.56
N GLY A 267 5.49 -4.50 17.26
CA GLY A 267 5.28 -5.71 18.05
C GLY A 267 3.92 -5.85 18.71
N VAL A 268 3.82 -6.85 19.59
CA VAL A 268 2.61 -7.22 20.33
C VAL A 268 2.97 -7.44 21.80
N ASP A 269 2.15 -6.92 22.72
CA ASP A 269 2.29 -7.10 24.18
C ASP A 269 3.70 -6.77 24.73
N GLY A 270 4.33 -5.74 24.17
CA GLY A 270 5.67 -5.28 24.55
C GLY A 270 6.81 -6.16 24.01
N VAL A 271 6.52 -7.19 23.23
CA VAL A 271 7.52 -7.96 22.46
C VAL A 271 7.57 -7.39 21.05
N ALA A 272 8.63 -6.66 20.73
CA ALA A 272 8.79 -5.96 19.45
C ALA A 272 10.06 -6.37 18.71
N GLU A 273 9.97 -6.38 17.37
CA GLU A 273 11.15 -6.32 16.52
C GLU A 273 11.63 -4.87 16.45
N LEU A 274 12.95 -4.70 16.59
CA LEU A 274 13.61 -3.41 16.45
C LEU A 274 14.27 -3.33 15.07
N ARG A 275 14.05 -2.23 14.36
CA ARG A 275 14.67 -1.98 13.05
C ARG A 275 15.02 -0.52 12.88
N VAL A 276 16.25 -0.26 12.47
CA VAL A 276 16.62 1.07 11.96
C VAL A 276 15.98 1.27 10.59
N ILE A 277 15.08 2.24 10.47
CA ILE A 277 14.44 2.57 9.20
C ILE A 277 15.35 3.55 8.46
N TRP A 278 16.19 3.00 7.59
CA TRP A 278 17.17 3.74 6.81
C TRP A 278 17.48 3.00 5.52
N ARG A 279 17.61 3.75 4.42
CA ARG A 279 18.00 3.24 3.11
C ARG A 279 19.22 3.99 2.63
N ASP A 280 20.36 3.30 2.60
CA ASP A 280 21.63 3.78 2.04
C ASP A 280 21.93 3.19 0.64
N ASP A 281 20.95 2.49 0.07
CA ASP A 281 21.05 1.73 -1.16
C ASP A 281 20.38 2.43 -2.38
N CYS A 282 19.92 3.68 -2.22
CA CYS A 282 19.17 4.41 -3.23
C CYS A 282 19.87 4.49 -4.59
N ALA A 283 21.20 4.56 -4.62
CA ALA A 283 21.98 4.55 -5.86
C ALA A 283 21.84 3.26 -6.69
N THR A 284 21.34 2.18 -6.10
CA THR A 284 21.27 0.85 -6.72
C THR A 284 19.85 0.30 -6.86
N THR A 285 18.90 0.79 -6.06
CA THR A 285 17.51 0.30 -6.04
C THR A 285 16.51 1.26 -6.67
N ALA A 286 16.83 2.55 -6.73
CA ALA A 286 15.99 3.54 -7.40
C ALA A 286 16.15 3.50 -8.92
N ILE A 287 15.16 4.05 -9.63
CA ILE A 287 15.30 4.37 -11.05
C ILE A 287 16.55 5.25 -11.26
N PRO A 288 17.48 4.90 -12.16
CA PRO A 288 18.72 5.65 -12.36
C PRO A 288 18.50 6.95 -13.14
N ASP A 289 19.56 7.77 -13.23
CA ASP A 289 19.64 8.96 -14.10
C ASP A 289 18.57 10.03 -13.85
N GLN A 290 18.08 10.15 -12.61
CA GLN A 290 17.09 11.17 -12.24
C GLN A 290 17.71 12.56 -12.15
N LEU A 291 16.88 13.60 -12.28
CA LEU A 291 17.32 15.00 -12.38
C LEU A 291 17.59 15.68 -11.02
N GLY A 292 17.25 15.02 -9.90
CA GLY A 292 17.41 15.53 -8.54
C GLY A 292 18.38 14.71 -7.69
N PRO A 293 18.47 14.96 -6.37
CA PRO A 293 19.44 14.32 -5.48
C PRO A 293 19.04 12.87 -5.10
N TRP A 294 18.79 11.98 -6.07
CA TRP A 294 18.16 10.68 -5.82
C TRP A 294 19.04 9.63 -5.13
N THR A 295 20.37 9.82 -5.09
CA THR A 295 21.31 8.84 -4.50
C THR A 295 21.48 8.95 -2.99
N ASP A 296 21.10 10.08 -2.39
CA ASP A 296 21.29 10.31 -0.96
C ASP A 296 20.51 9.26 -0.12
N PRO A 297 21.01 8.85 1.05
CA PRO A 297 20.24 7.99 1.95
C PRO A 297 19.02 8.70 2.58
N ARG A 298 17.94 7.96 2.87
CA ARG A 298 16.75 8.48 3.59
C ARG A 298 16.16 7.48 4.57
N ALA A 299 15.32 7.97 5.47
CA ALA A 299 14.53 7.15 6.39
C ALA A 299 13.41 6.38 5.66
N GLY A 300 13.72 5.16 5.21
CA GLY A 300 12.73 4.18 4.74
C GLY A 300 12.30 4.30 3.28
N PHE A 301 12.78 5.28 2.53
CA PHE A 301 12.44 5.44 1.11
C PHE A 301 13.63 5.85 0.24
N CYS A 302 13.46 5.73 -1.08
CA CYS A 302 14.35 6.34 -2.07
C CYS A 302 13.48 6.99 -3.16
N PRO A 303 13.78 8.23 -3.58
CA PRO A 303 13.17 8.82 -4.77
C PRO A 303 13.28 7.89 -5.97
N GLY A 304 12.17 7.59 -6.64
CA GLY A 304 12.13 6.63 -7.75
C GLY A 304 12.16 5.15 -7.33
N ALA A 305 11.72 4.81 -6.12
CA ALA A 305 11.60 3.43 -5.67
C ALA A 305 10.24 3.17 -5.00
N ILE A 306 9.88 1.88 -4.95
CA ILE A 306 8.83 1.39 -4.06
C ILE A 306 9.36 1.38 -2.62
N VAL A 307 8.52 1.72 -1.66
CA VAL A 307 8.81 1.55 -0.24
C VAL A 307 8.76 0.07 0.09
N GLU A 308 9.88 -0.47 0.57
CA GLU A 308 9.97 -1.87 0.94
C GLU A 308 9.22 -2.13 2.24
N PRO A 309 8.31 -3.11 2.29
CA PRO A 309 7.61 -3.43 3.52
C PRO A 309 8.55 -4.01 4.57
N TRP A 310 8.39 -3.55 5.80
CA TRP A 310 8.94 -4.20 6.98
C TRP A 310 8.02 -5.35 7.38
N ILE A 311 8.48 -6.58 7.20
CA ILE A 311 7.76 -7.80 7.57
C ILE A 311 8.32 -8.33 8.88
N VAL A 312 7.47 -8.46 9.90
CA VAL A 312 7.79 -9.04 11.20
C VAL A 312 6.98 -10.32 11.37
N GLU A 313 7.65 -11.46 11.47
CA GLU A 313 7.00 -12.74 11.74
C GLU A 313 6.66 -12.85 13.22
N LEU A 314 5.38 -13.06 13.54
CA LEU A 314 4.94 -13.21 14.92
C LEU A 314 5.08 -14.67 15.35
N VAL A 315 5.90 -14.90 16.38
CA VAL A 315 6.20 -16.23 16.92
C VAL A 315 5.85 -16.30 18.39
N GLY A 316 5.62 -17.51 18.90
CA GLY A 316 5.52 -17.74 20.35
C GLY A 316 4.21 -17.27 21.01
N GLY A 317 3.09 -17.31 20.28
CA GLY A 317 1.75 -17.04 20.84
C GLY A 317 1.30 -15.58 20.75
N LEU A 318 1.99 -14.74 19.97
CA LEU A 318 1.64 -13.33 19.69
C LEU A 318 0.50 -13.20 18.65
N GLU A 319 -0.51 -14.06 18.74
CA GLU A 319 -1.65 -14.14 17.80
C GLU A 319 -2.74 -13.13 18.14
N ALA A 320 -2.78 -12.73 19.42
CA ALA A 320 -3.70 -11.78 20.02
C ALA A 320 -2.93 -10.87 20.99
N GLY A 321 -3.52 -9.73 21.33
CA GLY A 321 -2.94 -8.78 22.29
C GLY A 321 -2.92 -7.35 21.77
N SER A 322 -2.08 -6.55 22.42
CA SER A 322 -1.90 -5.13 22.16
C SER A 322 -0.81 -4.90 21.12
N TYR A 323 -1.22 -4.60 19.89
CA TYR A 323 -0.31 -4.29 18.79
C TYR A 323 0.17 -2.85 18.95
N ALA A 324 1.49 -2.65 18.96
CA ALA A 324 2.08 -1.33 19.19
C ALA A 324 3.19 -1.03 18.18
N TYR A 325 3.33 0.27 17.89
CA TYR A 325 4.41 0.84 17.12
C TYR A 325 5.01 2.02 17.87
N ASP A 326 6.35 2.10 17.87
CA ASP A 326 7.08 3.20 18.48
C ASP A 326 8.35 3.52 17.69
N VAL A 327 8.96 4.66 18.00
CA VAL A 327 10.20 5.14 17.39
C VAL A 327 11.11 5.73 18.46
N GLU A 328 12.43 5.58 18.27
CA GLU A 328 13.45 6.19 19.11
C GLU A 328 13.11 7.65 19.41
N PRO A 329 13.16 8.10 20.68
CA PRO A 329 12.89 9.48 21.03
C PRO A 329 13.76 10.47 20.26
N TYR A 330 13.14 11.57 19.85
CA TYR A 330 13.77 12.68 19.17
C TYR A 330 13.11 13.97 19.65
N GLU A 331 13.82 15.09 19.56
CA GLU A 331 13.29 16.41 19.90
C GLU A 331 13.36 17.32 18.67
N ASN A 332 12.19 17.72 18.18
CA ASN A 332 12.02 18.77 17.20
C ASN A 332 12.18 20.12 17.91
N THR A 333 13.31 20.80 17.69
CA THR A 333 13.58 22.08 18.34
C THR A 333 12.77 23.25 17.75
N CYS A 334 11.98 23.01 16.71
CA CYS A 334 11.27 24.01 15.90
C CYS A 334 9.78 23.73 15.68
N TRP A 335 9.11 23.22 16.70
CA TRP A 335 7.66 23.04 16.72
C TRP A 335 6.89 24.33 17.06
N SER A 336 5.60 24.43 16.72
CA SER A 336 4.82 25.68 16.59
C SER A 336 4.72 26.58 17.86
N TRP A 337 5.17 26.11 19.01
CA TRP A 337 5.18 26.87 20.28
C TRP A 337 6.59 27.17 20.83
N SER A 338 7.67 26.83 20.11
CA SER A 338 9.05 26.96 20.62
C SER A 338 9.53 28.42 20.80
N GLY A 339 8.71 29.41 20.44
CA GLY A 339 8.76 30.76 21.02
C GLY A 339 10.07 31.52 20.88
N SER A 340 10.90 31.22 19.87
CA SER A 340 12.27 31.72 19.56
C SER A 340 13.46 30.81 19.91
N GLY A 341 13.23 29.53 20.22
CA GLY A 341 14.26 28.58 20.68
C GLY A 341 14.83 27.57 19.67
N CYS A 342 14.59 27.73 18.37
CA CYS A 342 15.15 26.83 17.34
C CYS A 342 16.68 26.70 17.45
N SER A 343 17.18 25.48 17.60
CA SER A 343 18.62 25.21 17.79
C SER A 343 19.03 23.86 17.21
N GLY A 344 20.34 23.67 16.95
CA GLY A 344 20.87 22.42 16.40
C GLY A 344 20.65 22.21 14.90
N CYS A 345 20.32 23.28 14.17
CA CYS A 345 20.06 23.25 12.72
C CYS A 345 21.24 22.69 11.91
N VAL A 346 20.97 21.69 11.07
CA VAL A 346 21.95 21.08 10.16
C VAL A 346 21.81 21.67 8.75
N GLY A 347 22.90 22.12 8.13
CA GLY A 347 22.93 22.66 6.76
C GLY A 347 23.06 24.18 6.67
N ASP A 348 22.60 24.77 5.55
CA ASP A 348 22.60 26.22 5.28
C ASP A 348 21.34 26.94 5.80
N ALA A 349 20.45 26.20 6.46
CA ALA A 349 19.26 26.72 7.08
C ALA A 349 19.60 27.59 8.31
N THR A 350 19.27 28.88 8.23
CA THR A 350 19.02 29.66 9.44
C THR A 350 17.92 28.97 10.24
N CYS A 351 18.08 28.83 11.55
CA CYS A 351 17.09 28.30 12.51
C CYS A 351 15.79 29.12 12.60
N GLY A 352 15.18 29.46 11.47
CA GLY A 352 14.03 30.33 11.33
C GLY A 352 12.75 29.57 10.99
N ASP A 353 11.64 30.28 11.03
CA ASP A 353 10.30 29.74 10.82
C ASP A 353 10.09 29.36 9.34
N GLY A 354 9.96 28.06 9.04
CA GLY A 354 9.73 27.59 7.66
C GLY A 354 10.13 26.15 7.36
N HIS A 355 10.56 25.38 8.35
CA HIS A 355 10.93 23.99 8.15
C HIS A 355 9.68 23.08 8.11
N PRO A 356 9.63 22.09 7.20
CA PRO A 356 8.59 21.07 7.25
C PRO A 356 8.75 20.26 8.55
N ALA A 357 7.66 20.17 9.33
CA ALA A 357 7.65 19.44 10.58
C ALA A 357 8.07 17.98 10.35
N PRO A 358 8.87 17.38 11.26
CA PRO A 358 9.21 15.97 11.19
C PRO A 358 7.96 15.13 11.36
N THR A 359 7.69 14.26 10.40
CA THR A 359 6.57 13.31 10.49
C THR A 359 7.03 11.91 10.11
N ILE A 360 6.37 10.91 10.69
CA ILE A 360 6.48 9.52 10.28
C ILE A 360 5.18 9.13 9.60
N LEU A 361 5.27 8.69 8.35
CA LEU A 361 4.13 8.06 7.68
C LEU A 361 4.14 6.56 7.96
N LEU A 362 3.13 6.08 8.66
CA LEU A 362 2.97 4.69 9.07
C LEU A 362 1.74 4.09 8.40
N SER A 363 1.91 2.99 7.68
CA SER A 363 0.81 2.06 7.35
C SER A 363 1.20 0.68 7.82
N ALA A 364 0.31 -0.04 8.52
CA ALA A 364 0.59 -1.38 8.98
C ALA A 364 -0.62 -2.31 8.92
N LEU A 365 -0.35 -3.58 8.65
CA LEU A 365 -1.33 -4.64 8.53
C LEU A 365 -0.88 -5.85 9.36
N ARG A 366 -1.82 -6.57 9.95
CA ARG A 366 -1.63 -7.94 10.41
C ARG A 366 -2.11 -8.91 9.33
N ILE A 367 -1.30 -9.90 9.01
CA ILE A 367 -1.61 -10.95 8.02
C ILE A 367 -1.69 -12.27 8.78
N ALA A 368 -2.84 -12.95 8.69
CA ALA A 368 -3.07 -14.25 9.29
C ALA A 368 -3.08 -15.34 8.21
N TYR A 369 -2.26 -16.36 8.38
CA TYR A 369 -2.10 -17.46 7.45
C TYR A 369 -2.75 -18.73 8.01
N GLU A 370 -3.32 -19.56 7.13
CA GLU A 370 -3.82 -20.90 7.46
C GLU A 370 -2.70 -21.79 8.01
#